data_AF-A0A2G6JNM9-F1
#
_entry.id   AF-A0A2G6JNM9-F1
#
_cell.length_a   1.000
_cell.length_b   1.000
_cell.length_c   1.000
_cell.angle_alpha   90.00
_cell.angle_beta   90.00
_cell.angle_gamma   90.00
#
_symmetry.space_group_name_H-M   'P 1'
#
loop_
_entity.id
_entity.type
_entity.pdbx_description
1 polymer ?
#
loop_
_entity_poly.entity_id
_entity_poly.type
_entity_poly.pdbx_seq_one_letter_code
_entity_poly.pdbx_strand_id
1 'polypeptide(L)'
;MRRYFKVKSLSEGRRVALKRVIGYFNKHHNKMRYAECLAQGLPIGTGPVESAAKDIVQARLKRSGMRWSRPGGQTILELRAHLKFGPWDVMWSTLKATA
;
A
#
# COMPACT_ATOMS: atom_id res chain seq x y z
N MET A 1 -6.81 -14.79 22.43
CA MET A 1 -7.81 -13.74 22.10
C MET A 1 -9.03 -13.66 23.04
N ARG A 2 -9.35 -14.66 23.90
CA ARG A 2 -10.51 -14.59 24.82
C ARG A 2 -10.42 -13.51 25.93
N ARG A 3 -9.21 -13.02 26.24
CA ARG A 3 -8.97 -12.01 27.29
C ARG A 3 -9.53 -10.61 27.00
N TYR A 4 -9.72 -10.23 25.75
CA TYR A 4 -10.17 -8.87 25.39
C TYR A 4 -11.67 -8.62 25.60
N PHE A 5 -12.47 -9.66 25.84
CA PHE A 5 -13.89 -9.51 26.18
C PHE A 5 -14.13 -9.10 27.65
N LYS A 6 -13.08 -9.01 28.48
CA LYS A 6 -13.15 -8.61 29.90
C LYS A 6 -13.04 -7.10 30.14
N VAL A 7 -12.94 -6.29 29.09
CA VAL A 7 -12.98 -4.82 29.22
C VAL A 7 -14.45 -4.41 29.36
N LYS A 8 -14.81 -3.74 30.46
CA LYS A 8 -16.14 -3.19 30.84
C LYS A 8 -17.17 -3.14 29.70
N SER A 9 -18.39 -3.63 29.98
CA SER A 9 -19.59 -3.67 29.10
C SER A 9 -19.50 -2.81 27.83
N LEU A 10 -18.91 -3.37 26.77
CA LEU A 10 -18.85 -2.73 25.46
C LEU A 10 -20.26 -2.48 24.94
N SER A 11 -20.48 -1.32 24.31
CA SER A 11 -21.72 -1.05 23.58
C SER A 11 -21.93 -2.10 22.47
N GLU A 12 -23.18 -2.32 22.08
CA GLU A 12 -23.49 -3.38 21.10
C GLU A 12 -22.72 -3.18 19.79
N GLY A 13 -22.65 -1.95 19.28
CA GLY A 13 -21.86 -1.65 18.09
C GLY A 13 -20.37 -2.01 18.21
N ARG A 14 -19.75 -1.76 19.37
CA ARG A 14 -18.35 -2.13 19.63
C ARG A 14 -18.17 -3.65 19.74
N ARG A 15 -19.15 -4.37 20.30
CA ARG A 15 -19.14 -5.84 20.39
C ARG A 15 -19.24 -6.47 19.02
N VAL A 16 -20.10 -5.96 18.14
CA VAL A 16 -20.23 -6.39 16.75
C VAL A 16 -18.93 -6.13 15.98
N ALA A 17 -18.36 -4.93 16.09
CA ALA A 17 -17.09 -4.60 15.45
C ALA A 17 -15.95 -5.52 15.93
N LEU A 18 -15.86 -5.76 17.23
CA LEU A 18 -14.84 -6.64 17.81
C LEU A 18 -14.98 -8.09 17.30
N LYS A 19 -16.21 -8.64 17.27
CA LYS A 19 -16.48 -9.96 16.69
C LYS A 19 -16.03 -10.03 15.22
N ARG A 20 -16.31 -8.99 14.43
CA ARG A 20 -15.90 -8.91 13.02
C ARG A 20 -14.38 -8.91 12.86
N VAL A 21 -13.67 -8.11 13.65
CA VAL A 21 -12.19 -8.02 13.61
C VAL A 21 -11.56 -9.35 14.01
N ILE A 22 -12.03 -9.97 15.10
CA ILE A 22 -11.53 -11.29 15.52
C ILE A 22 -11.78 -12.34 14.43
N GLY A 23 -12.99 -12.35 13.84
CA GLY A 23 -13.33 -13.25 12.74
C GLY A 23 -12.41 -13.07 11.53
N TYR A 24 -12.09 -11.82 11.18
CA TYR A 24 -11.15 -11.50 10.10
C TYR A 24 -9.74 -12.06 10.37
N PHE A 25 -9.19 -11.80 11.56
CA PHE A 25 -7.85 -12.30 11.91
C PHE A 25 -7.80 -13.84 11.95
N ASN A 26 -8.83 -14.48 12.49
CA ASN A 26 -8.89 -15.95 12.50
C ASN A 26 -8.95 -16.51 11.07
N LYS A 27 -9.76 -15.91 10.18
CA LYS A 27 -9.87 -16.33 8.78
C LYS A 27 -8.57 -16.15 8.00
N HIS A 28 -7.79 -15.12 8.32
CA HIS A 28 -6.56 -14.76 7.61
C HIS A 28 -5.27 -15.12 8.36
N HIS A 29 -5.35 -16.02 9.35
CA HIS A 29 -4.21 -16.43 10.16
C HIS A 29 -3.02 -16.94 9.32
N ASN A 30 -3.30 -17.65 8.22
CA ASN A 30 -2.29 -18.13 7.29
C ASN A 30 -1.48 -17.01 6.61
N LYS A 31 -1.99 -15.77 6.56
CA LYS A 31 -1.29 -14.60 6.01
C LYS A 31 -0.48 -13.83 7.05
N MET A 32 -0.52 -14.24 8.32
CA MET A 32 0.13 -13.54 9.44
C MET A 32 1.45 -14.20 9.85
N ARG A 33 2.23 -14.73 8.90
CA ARG A 33 3.57 -15.31 9.12
C ARG A 33 4.63 -14.23 9.40
N TYR A 34 4.32 -13.27 10.28
CA TYR A 34 5.14 -12.09 10.53
C TYR A 34 6.52 -12.43 11.06
N ALA A 35 6.63 -13.43 11.94
CA ALA A 35 7.91 -13.87 12.48
C ALA A 35 8.86 -14.37 11.38
N GLU A 36 8.33 -15.12 10.42
CA GLU A 36 9.11 -15.64 9.29
C GLU A 36 9.48 -14.53 8.32
N CYS A 37 8.57 -13.61 8.02
CA CYS A 37 8.87 -12.43 7.23
C CYS A 37 9.99 -11.59 7.87
N LEU A 38 9.93 -11.36 9.19
CA LEU A 38 10.98 -10.64 9.92
C LEU A 38 12.32 -11.37 9.89
N ALA A 39 12.32 -12.70 10.06
CA ALA A 39 13.54 -13.51 9.98
C ALA A 39 14.18 -13.46 8.58
N GLN A 40 13.37 -13.30 7.53
CA GLN A 40 13.82 -13.13 6.14
C GLN A 40 14.16 -11.67 5.79
N GLY A 41 14.06 -10.72 6.73
CA GLY A 41 14.28 -9.30 6.47
C GLY A 41 13.21 -8.66 5.57
N LEU A 42 12.05 -9.31 5.40
CA LEU A 42 10.96 -8.79 4.58
C LEU A 42 10.18 -7.71 5.32
N PRO A 43 9.74 -6.65 4.60
CA PRO A 43 8.90 -5.63 5.19
C PRO A 43 7.54 -6.22 5.59
N ILE A 44 7.18 -6.05 6.85
CA ILE A 44 5.87 -6.48 7.39
C ILE A 44 4.82 -5.36 7.42
N GLY A 45 5.24 -4.12 7.13
CA GLY A 45 4.39 -2.93 7.14
C GLY A 45 4.13 -2.40 5.73
N THR A 46 2.96 -1.79 5.54
CA THR A 46 2.58 -1.13 4.28
C THR A 46 3.13 0.28 4.14
N GLY A 47 3.74 0.85 5.18
CA GLY A 47 4.20 2.25 5.22
C GLY A 47 5.01 2.69 3.99
N PRO A 48 6.09 1.98 3.61
CA PRO A 48 6.85 2.33 2.41
C PRO A 48 6.02 2.30 1.12
N VAL A 49 5.14 1.30 1.00
CA VAL A 49 4.24 1.14 -0.16
C VAL A 49 3.20 2.26 -0.22
N GLU A 50 2.62 2.62 0.92
CA GLU A 50 1.65 3.71 1.04
C GLU A 50 2.29 5.07 0.76
N SER A 51 3.51 5.29 1.24
CA SER A 51 4.29 6.51 0.95
C SER A 51 4.57 6.61 -0.55
N ALA A 52 5.07 5.54 -1.18
CA ALA A 52 5.30 5.51 -2.62
C ALA A 52 4.00 5.76 -3.41
N ALA A 53 2.88 5.15 -3.00
CA ALA A 53 1.59 5.39 -3.64
C ALA A 53 1.15 6.87 -3.49
N LYS A 54 1.39 7.49 -2.34
CA LYS A 54 1.09 8.91 -2.11
C LYS A 54 1.94 9.82 -3.01
N ASP A 55 3.24 9.59 -3.06
CA ASP A 55 4.20 10.48 -3.70
C ASP A 55 4.26 10.32 -5.23
N ILE A 56 4.06 9.10 -5.73
CA ILE A 56 4.08 8.81 -7.18
C ILE A 56 2.68 8.98 -7.74
N VAL A 57 1.72 8.20 -7.24
CA VAL A 57 0.37 8.04 -7.82
C VAL A 57 -0.50 9.23 -7.46
N GLN A 58 -0.72 9.49 -6.17
CA GLN A 58 -1.71 10.49 -5.74
C GLN A 58 -1.29 11.90 -6.14
N ALA A 59 0.01 12.21 -6.05
CA ALA A 59 0.57 13.50 -6.41
C ALA A 59 0.26 13.94 -7.87
N ARG A 60 0.02 13.00 -8.80
CA ARG A 60 -0.21 13.33 -10.21
C ARG A 60 -1.44 12.70 -10.85
N LEU A 61 -1.93 11.55 -10.40
CA LEU A 61 -3.09 10.91 -11.03
C LEU A 61 -4.43 11.26 -10.37
N LYS A 62 -4.43 11.78 -9.13
CA LYS A 62 -5.66 12.03 -8.35
C LYS A 62 -6.04 13.52 -8.20
N ARG A 63 -5.39 14.45 -8.91
CA ARG A 63 -5.76 15.87 -8.78
C ARG A 63 -7.00 16.20 -9.61
N SER A 64 -7.65 17.32 -9.26
CA SER A 64 -8.85 17.80 -9.95
C SER A 64 -8.61 18.00 -11.45
N GLY A 65 -9.61 17.66 -12.26
CA GLY A 65 -9.60 17.82 -13.73
C GLY A 65 -8.75 16.81 -14.49
N MET A 66 -8.14 15.82 -13.81
CA MET A 66 -7.25 14.87 -14.47
C MET A 66 -8.01 13.69 -15.05
N ARG A 67 -7.80 13.43 -16.34
CA ARG A 67 -8.28 12.25 -17.06
C ARG A 67 -7.09 11.60 -17.74
N TRP A 68 -7.01 10.29 -17.62
CA TRP A 68 -5.92 9.50 -18.18
C TRP A 68 -6.51 8.31 -18.94
N SER A 69 -5.98 8.04 -20.12
CA SER A 69 -6.10 6.71 -20.70
C SER A 69 -5.25 5.74 -19.86
N ARG A 70 -5.60 4.45 -19.86
CA ARG A 70 -4.77 3.42 -19.20
C ARG A 70 -3.28 3.49 -19.61
N PRO A 71 -2.94 3.51 -20.91
CA PRO A 71 -1.53 3.63 -21.32
C PRO A 71 -0.92 4.96 -20.90
N GLY A 72 -1.62 6.09 -21.08
CA GLY A 72 -1.08 7.41 -20.72
C GLY A 72 -0.84 7.58 -19.23
N GLY A 73 -1.72 7.05 -18.38
CA GLY A 73 -1.53 7.04 -16.93
C GLY A 73 -0.32 6.20 -16.51
N GLN A 74 -0.14 5.03 -17.14
CA GLN A 74 0.99 4.14 -16.88
C GLN A 74 2.33 4.80 -17.23
N THR A 75 2.45 5.40 -18.42
CA THR A 75 3.68 6.10 -18.84
C THR A 75 4.05 7.24 -17.87
N ILE A 76 3.06 7.98 -17.37
CA ILE A 76 3.30 9.05 -16.40
C ILE A 76 3.75 8.48 -15.04
N LEU A 77 3.22 7.34 -14.61
CA LEU A 77 3.68 6.69 -13.38
C LEU A 77 5.12 6.22 -13.50
N GLU A 78 5.49 5.59 -14.62
CA GLU A 78 6.85 5.12 -14.88
C GLU A 78 7.84 6.29 -14.85
N LEU A 79 7.53 7.37 -15.58
CA LEU A 79 8.33 8.59 -15.56
C LEU A 79 8.53 9.13 -14.13
N ARG A 80 7.46 9.17 -13.33
CA ARG A 80 7.53 9.66 -11.95
C ARG A 80 8.27 8.72 -11.01
N ALA A 81 8.16 7.42 -11.21
CA ALA A 81 8.90 6.43 -10.44
C ALA A 81 10.40 6.60 -10.66
N HIS A 82 10.84 6.73 -11.92
CA HIS A 82 12.23 7.00 -12.25
C HIS A 82 12.70 8.36 -11.76
N LEU A 83 11.87 9.40 -11.84
CA LEU A 83 12.22 10.73 -11.32
C LEU A 83 12.45 10.74 -9.80
N LYS A 84 11.71 9.93 -9.03
CA LYS A 84 11.75 9.95 -7.57
C LYS A 84 12.67 8.92 -6.94
N PHE A 85 12.78 7.74 -7.54
CA PHE A 85 13.42 6.58 -6.92
C PHE A 85 14.37 5.84 -7.86
N GLY A 86 14.42 6.19 -9.15
CA GLY A 86 15.22 5.50 -10.15
C GLY A 86 16.35 6.36 -10.72
N PRO A 87 17.22 5.77 -11.55
CA PRO A 87 18.26 6.50 -12.26
C PRO A 87 17.62 7.32 -13.38
N TRP A 88 17.29 8.57 -13.07
CA TRP A 88 16.66 9.50 -14.01
C TRP A 88 17.46 9.62 -15.31
N ASP A 89 18.78 9.75 -15.21
CA ASP A 89 19.65 9.96 -16.37
C ASP A 89 19.63 8.79 -17.35
N VAL A 90 19.60 7.56 -16.85
CA VAL A 90 19.55 6.33 -17.67
C VAL A 90 18.21 6.19 -18.37
N MET A 91 17.11 6.45 -17.65
CA MET A 91 15.78 6.44 -18.25
C MET A 91 15.66 7.55 -19.31
N TRP A 92 16.14 8.76 -19.00
CA TRP A 92 16.07 9.92 -19.89
C TRP A 92 16.92 9.75 -21.16
N SER A 93 18.12 9.17 -21.05
CA SER A 93 18.94 8.84 -22.22
C SER A 93 18.25 7.82 -23.12
N THR A 94 17.59 6.81 -22.54
CA THR A 94 16.88 5.76 -23.28
C THR A 94 15.67 6.31 -24.03
N LEU A 95 14.91 7.20 -23.37
CA LEU A 95 13.76 7.88 -24.00
C LEU A 95 14.20 8.75 -25.19
N LYS A 96 15.30 9.50 -25.04
CA LYS A 96 15.84 10.32 -26.14
C LYS A 96 16.34 9.48 -27.32
N ALA A 97 16.87 8.29 -27.07
CA ALA A 97 17.36 7.41 -28.13
C ALA A 97 16.24 6.69 -28.91
N THR A 98 15.05 6.58 -28.30
CA THR A 98 13.87 5.92 -28.89
C THR A 98 12.97 6.91 -29.65
N ALA A 99 13.21 8.22 -29.50
CA ALA A 99 12.47 9.30 -30.16
C ALA A 99 13.14 9.70 -31.49
#